data_AF-A0A938FA20-F1
#
_entry.id   AF-A0A938FA20-F1
#
_cell.length_a   1.000
_cell.length_b   1.000
_cell.length_c   1.000
_cell.angle_alpha   90.00
_cell.angle_beta   90.00
_cell.angle_gamma   90.00
#
_symmetry.space_group_name_H-M   'P 1'
#
loop_
_entity.id
_entity.type
_entity.pdbx_description
1 polymer ?
#
loop_
_entity_poly.entity_id
_entity_poly.type
_entity_poly.pdbx_seq_one_letter_code
_entity_poly.pdbx_strand_id
1 'polypeptide(L)'
;MIDLKDPEFIADPYPFLAQLRAEEKPIWHEDLGIYLAATHRDASEVLRNKSLGRIYVDREPDSDWKTFNWLHSESILESEPPKHTRLRGLISKAFNRNRIESLRPKIEEIVDELLTELTTAGPTFDLISNYAEPLPVRIIAELLGFPRSEEHLLRPWSQAIVKMYEISPSEAVQQEARKAAAEFSQYVHDLMLARKSNPGSDLIS
;
A
#
# COMPACT_ATOMS: atom_id res chain seq x y z
N MET A 1 -17.99 22.33 -5.17
CA MET A 1 -17.21 21.28 -4.45
C MET A 1 -16.59 20.40 -5.51
N ILE A 2 -15.34 19.96 -5.35
CA ILE A 2 -14.68 19.11 -6.35
C ILE A 2 -15.32 17.72 -6.30
N ASP A 3 -15.72 17.21 -7.45
CA ASP A 3 -16.13 15.82 -7.58
C ASP A 3 -14.89 14.96 -7.86
N LEU A 4 -14.51 14.13 -6.88
CA LEU A 4 -13.34 13.24 -6.98
C LEU A 4 -13.58 12.05 -7.92
N LYS A 5 -14.80 11.85 -8.40
CA LYS A 5 -15.18 10.81 -9.37
C LYS A 5 -15.28 11.34 -10.80
N ASP A 6 -15.13 12.64 -11.01
CA ASP A 6 -15.17 13.26 -12.34
C ASP A 6 -14.01 12.71 -13.21
N PRO A 7 -14.30 12.15 -14.41
CA PRO A 7 -13.25 11.71 -15.33
C PRO A 7 -12.24 12.78 -15.69
N GLU A 8 -12.64 14.06 -15.75
CA GLU A 8 -11.71 15.17 -16.01
C GLU A 8 -10.76 15.38 -14.83
N PHE A 9 -11.26 15.28 -13.60
CA PHE A 9 -10.44 15.32 -12.39
C PHE A 9 -9.47 14.14 -12.31
N ILE A 10 -9.93 12.93 -12.66
CA ILE A 10 -9.09 11.73 -12.66
C ILE A 10 -7.98 11.83 -13.72
N ALA A 11 -8.29 12.39 -14.90
CA ALA A 11 -7.33 12.55 -15.98
C ALA A 11 -6.30 13.66 -15.69
N ASP A 12 -6.74 14.80 -15.14
CA ASP A 12 -5.87 15.91 -14.76
C ASP A 12 -6.40 16.62 -13.49
N PRO A 13 -5.95 16.21 -12.29
CA PRO A 13 -6.43 16.80 -11.05
C PRO A 13 -5.80 18.18 -10.79
N TYR A 14 -4.71 18.54 -11.47
CA TYR A 14 -3.87 19.68 -11.09
C TYR A 14 -4.60 21.05 -11.17
N PRO A 15 -5.43 21.34 -12.20
CA PRO A 15 -6.24 22.55 -12.25
C PRO A 15 -7.23 22.67 -11.09
N PHE A 16 -7.92 21.57 -10.75
CA PHE A 16 -8.87 21.53 -9.64
C PHE A 16 -8.16 21.70 -8.30
N LEU A 17 -7.03 21.02 -8.08
CA LEU A 17 -6.20 21.20 -6.89
C LEU A 17 -5.63 22.62 -6.80
N ALA A 18 -5.39 23.31 -7.92
CA ALA A 18 -4.98 24.71 -7.93
C ALA A 18 -6.09 25.64 -7.42
N GLN A 19 -7.34 25.36 -7.78
CA GLN A 19 -8.50 26.08 -7.24
C GLN A 19 -8.62 25.87 -5.72
N LEU A 20 -8.47 24.65 -5.20
CA LEU A 20 -8.47 24.41 -3.75
C LEU A 20 -7.35 25.18 -3.03
N ARG A 21 -6.15 25.23 -3.62
CA ARG A 21 -5.02 25.95 -3.01
C ARG A 21 -5.28 27.45 -2.94
N ALA A 22 -6.04 28.02 -3.89
CA ALA A 22 -6.37 29.45 -3.92
C ALA A 22 -7.31 29.88 -2.78
N GLU A 23 -7.98 28.95 -2.11
CA GLU A 23 -8.81 29.24 -0.93
C GLU A 23 -7.97 29.55 0.33
N GLU A 24 -6.67 29.22 0.32
CA GLU A 24 -5.68 29.47 1.39
C GLU A 24 -6.06 28.96 2.80
N LYS A 25 -7.00 28.00 2.86
CA LYS A 25 -7.47 27.34 4.08
C LYS A 25 -7.96 25.92 3.79
N PRO A 26 -8.03 25.05 4.80
CA PRO A 26 -8.69 23.74 4.65
C PRO A 26 -10.16 23.89 4.27
N ILE A 27 -10.61 23.08 3.30
CA ILE A 27 -11.99 23.12 2.78
C ILE A 27 -12.75 21.88 3.20
N TRP A 28 -13.94 22.07 3.79
CA TRP A 28 -14.82 20.96 4.13
C TRP A 28 -15.35 20.28 2.85
N HIS A 29 -15.23 18.96 2.78
CA HIS A 29 -15.76 18.16 1.69
C HIS A 29 -16.95 17.33 2.19
N GLU A 30 -18.16 17.73 1.82
CA GLU A 30 -19.42 17.16 2.35
C GLU A 30 -19.49 15.65 2.12
N ASP A 31 -19.19 15.17 0.91
CA ASP A 31 -19.33 13.74 0.60
C ASP A 31 -18.31 12.85 1.32
N LEU A 32 -17.18 13.43 1.76
CA LEU A 32 -16.14 12.69 2.49
C LEU A 32 -16.26 12.91 4.01
N GLY A 33 -16.97 13.94 4.46
CA GLY A 33 -17.05 14.30 5.87
C GLY A 33 -15.69 14.70 6.49
N ILE A 34 -14.75 15.21 5.68
CA ILE A 34 -13.42 15.61 6.14
C ILE A 34 -13.00 16.95 5.53
N TYR A 35 -12.02 17.61 6.16
CA TYR A 35 -11.34 18.76 5.60
C TYR A 35 -10.25 18.35 4.60
N LEU A 36 -10.19 19.03 3.46
CA LEU A 36 -9.13 18.93 2.48
C LEU A 36 -8.06 19.98 2.74
N ALA A 37 -6.85 19.55 3.09
CA ALA A 37 -5.69 20.39 3.27
C ALA A 37 -4.86 20.46 1.96
N ALA A 38 -5.21 21.40 1.08
CA ALA A 38 -4.64 21.45 -0.28
C ALA A 38 -3.31 22.21 -0.37
N THR A 39 -3.00 23.09 0.57
CA THR A 39 -1.75 23.86 0.57
C THR A 39 -0.64 23.08 1.27
N HIS A 40 0.62 23.35 0.89
CA HIS A 40 1.78 22.76 1.56
C HIS A 40 1.79 23.06 3.07
N ARG A 41 1.43 24.28 3.46
CA ARG A 41 1.36 24.68 4.87
C ARG A 41 0.36 23.81 5.62
N ASP A 42 -0.88 23.75 5.15
CA ASP A 42 -1.96 23.06 5.86
C ASP A 42 -1.71 21.54 5.88
N ALA A 43 -1.22 20.95 4.79
CA ALA A 43 -0.84 19.54 4.75
C ALA A 43 0.30 19.22 5.75
N SER A 44 1.31 20.09 5.84
CA SER A 44 2.40 19.95 6.81
C SER A 44 1.90 20.07 8.26
N GLU A 45 0.99 20.99 8.54
CA GLU A 45 0.38 21.15 9.86
C GLU A 45 -0.43 19.90 10.26
N VAL A 46 -1.26 19.38 9.35
CA VAL A 46 -2.02 18.14 9.57
C VAL A 46 -1.10 16.96 9.86
N LEU A 47 -0.08 16.72 9.01
CA LEU A 47 0.83 15.58 9.14
C LEU A 47 1.72 15.64 10.39
N ARG A 48 1.91 16.83 10.98
CA ARG A 48 2.70 17.03 12.21
C ARG A 48 1.84 17.08 13.47
N ASN A 49 0.53 17.30 13.34
CA ASN A 49 -0.38 17.41 14.46
C ASN A 49 -0.83 16.03 14.96
N LYS A 50 -0.17 15.55 16.01
CA LYS A 50 -0.46 14.26 16.65
C LYS A 50 -1.85 14.19 17.31
N SER A 51 -2.56 15.32 17.50
CA SER A 51 -3.89 15.30 18.09
C SER A 51 -4.98 14.88 17.10
N LEU A 52 -4.71 14.90 15.79
CA LEU A 52 -5.69 14.53 14.77
C LEU A 52 -5.89 13.00 14.68
N GLY A 53 -4.86 12.21 15.01
CA GLY A 53 -4.93 10.75 15.07
C GLY A 53 -5.28 10.08 13.74
N ARG A 54 -5.65 8.80 13.82
CA ARG A 54 -6.14 8.00 12.69
C ARG A 54 -7.66 7.99 12.65
N ILE A 55 -8.19 7.91 11.44
CA ILE A 55 -9.63 8.00 11.16
C ILE A 55 -10.24 6.68 10.66
N TYR A 56 -9.47 5.59 10.65
CA TYR A 56 -9.98 4.28 10.30
C TYR A 56 -11.01 3.81 11.33
N VAL A 57 -12.10 3.23 10.83
CA VAL A 57 -13.17 2.64 11.63
C VAL A 57 -13.38 1.22 11.15
N ASP A 58 -13.47 0.29 12.10
CA ASP A 58 -13.74 -1.12 11.81
C ASP A 58 -15.05 -1.28 11.03
N ARG A 59 -15.06 -2.24 10.10
CA ARG A 59 -16.23 -2.56 9.30
C ARG A 59 -17.14 -3.54 10.04
N GLU A 60 -18.45 -3.37 9.85
CA GLU A 60 -19.49 -4.18 10.47
C GLU A 60 -20.29 -4.98 9.43
N PRO A 61 -20.83 -6.17 9.78
CA PRO A 61 -20.65 -6.85 11.07
C PRO A 61 -19.24 -7.46 11.21
N ASP A 62 -18.66 -7.43 12.41
CA ASP A 62 -17.31 -8.00 12.64
C ASP A 62 -17.19 -9.48 12.20
N SER A 63 -18.28 -10.27 12.26
CA SER A 63 -18.30 -11.65 11.77
C SER A 63 -17.78 -11.80 10.33
N ASP A 64 -18.03 -10.79 9.51
CA ASP A 64 -17.69 -10.76 8.09
C ASP A 64 -16.33 -10.11 7.84
N TRP A 65 -15.90 -9.22 8.73
CA TRP A 65 -14.74 -8.35 8.54
C TRP A 65 -13.58 -8.63 9.48
N LYS A 66 -13.71 -9.59 10.39
CA LYS A 66 -12.74 -9.88 11.45
C LYS A 66 -11.28 -9.85 10.99
N THR A 67 -10.93 -10.62 9.95
CA THR A 67 -9.54 -10.67 9.46
C THR A 67 -9.11 -9.36 8.81
N PHE A 68 -10.01 -8.72 8.06
CA PHE A 68 -9.73 -7.44 7.42
C PHE A 68 -9.54 -6.33 8.46
N ASN A 69 -10.43 -6.21 9.44
CA ASN A 69 -10.33 -5.28 10.58
C ASN A 69 -9.06 -5.54 11.38
N TRP A 70 -8.73 -6.81 11.64
CA TRP A 70 -7.49 -7.18 12.32
C TRP A 70 -6.24 -6.72 11.56
N LEU A 71 -6.18 -6.92 10.23
CA LEU A 71 -5.05 -6.43 9.41
C LEU A 71 -4.87 -4.91 9.50
N HIS A 72 -5.97 -4.14 9.54
CA HIS A 72 -5.91 -2.68 9.62
C HIS A 72 -5.57 -2.21 11.03
N SER A 73 -6.27 -2.72 12.05
CA SER A 73 -6.02 -2.36 13.45
C SER A 73 -4.59 -2.71 13.89
N GLU A 74 -3.99 -3.80 13.37
CA GLU A 74 -2.59 -4.18 13.61
C GLU A 74 -1.58 -3.53 12.65
N SER A 75 -2.04 -2.77 11.64
CA SER A 75 -1.16 -2.06 10.70
C SER A 75 -0.43 -0.90 11.36
N ILE A 76 0.81 -0.65 10.93
CA ILE A 76 1.54 0.57 11.28
C ILE A 76 0.84 1.83 10.76
N LEU A 77 0.12 1.74 9.64
CA LEU A 77 -0.53 2.90 9.00
C LEU A 77 -1.71 3.44 9.82
N GLU A 78 -2.40 2.56 10.55
CA GLU A 78 -3.55 2.90 11.41
C GLU A 78 -3.22 2.88 12.90
N SER A 79 -1.93 2.90 13.24
CA SER A 79 -1.48 2.90 14.63
C SER A 79 -1.01 4.29 15.08
N GLU A 80 -1.24 4.59 16.36
CA GLU A 80 -0.63 5.71 17.09
C GLU A 80 0.36 5.20 18.16
N PRO A 81 1.26 6.05 18.72
CA PRO A 81 2.10 5.66 19.85
C PRO A 81 1.26 5.16 21.05
N PRO A 82 1.74 4.14 21.79
CA PRO A 82 3.05 3.49 21.69
C PRO A 82 3.15 2.38 20.62
N LYS A 83 2.03 1.91 20.06
CA LYS A 83 2.00 0.80 19.09
C LYS A 83 2.76 1.16 17.81
N HIS A 84 2.49 2.34 17.24
CA HIS A 84 3.20 2.84 16.07
C HIS A 84 4.71 2.90 16.29
N THR A 85 5.16 3.44 17.44
CA THR A 85 6.59 3.56 17.77
C THR A 85 7.26 2.18 17.80
N ARG A 86 6.62 1.18 18.40
CA ARG A 86 7.12 -0.20 18.44
C ARG A 86 7.23 -0.80 17.03
N LEU A 87 6.15 -0.74 16.24
CA LEU A 87 6.12 -1.30 14.88
C LEU A 87 7.13 -0.60 13.95
N ARG A 88 7.19 0.74 13.99
CA ARG A 88 8.15 1.53 13.22
C ARG A 88 9.59 1.18 13.58
N GLY A 89 9.87 0.93 14.85
CA GLY A 89 11.20 0.50 15.32
C GLY A 89 11.64 -0.84 14.75
N LEU A 90 10.71 -1.78 14.52
CA LEU A 90 11.01 -3.07 13.88
C LEU A 90 11.26 -2.87 12.37
N ILE A 91 10.33 -2.21 11.68
CA ILE A 91 10.40 -1.99 10.23
C ILE A 91 11.63 -1.18 9.84
N SER A 92 11.98 -0.12 10.59
CA SER A 92 13.12 0.76 10.25
C SER A 92 14.46 0.00 10.19
N LYS A 93 14.58 -1.15 10.86
CA LYS A 93 15.78 -1.99 10.76
C LYS A 93 15.94 -2.60 9.37
N ALA A 94 14.85 -2.92 8.68
CA ALA A 94 14.90 -3.47 7.32
C ALA A 94 15.11 -2.39 6.25
N PHE A 95 14.69 -1.14 6.53
CA PHE A 95 14.78 -0.01 5.58
C PHE A 95 15.97 0.92 5.86
N ASN A 96 16.99 0.46 6.59
CA ASN A 96 18.18 1.27 6.83
C ASN A 96 19.11 1.28 5.60
N ARG A 97 19.98 2.29 5.50
CA ARG A 97 20.89 2.49 4.36
C ARG A 97 21.66 1.22 3.97
N ASN A 98 22.26 0.52 4.92
CA ASN A 98 23.07 -0.66 4.63
C ASN A 98 22.24 -1.80 4.05
N ARG A 99 21.01 -1.99 4.56
CA ARG A 99 20.08 -2.98 4.01
C ARG A 99 19.61 -2.61 2.61
N ILE A 100 19.28 -1.34 2.37
CA ILE A 100 18.89 -0.87 1.03
C ILE A 100 20.05 -1.03 0.03
N GLU A 101 21.28 -0.65 0.39
CA GLU A 101 22.44 -0.85 -0.50
C GLU A 101 22.72 -2.33 -0.76
N SER A 102 22.48 -3.21 0.22
CA SER A 102 22.63 -4.67 0.00
C SER A 102 21.63 -5.25 -1.00
N LEU A 103 20.49 -4.58 -1.24
CA LEU A 103 19.51 -5.00 -2.24
C LEU A 103 19.89 -4.59 -3.65
N ARG A 104 20.86 -3.68 -3.84
CA ARG A 104 21.24 -3.16 -5.16
C ARG A 104 21.55 -4.26 -6.18
N PRO A 105 22.41 -5.27 -5.88
CA PRO A 105 22.70 -6.33 -6.85
C PRO A 105 21.45 -7.13 -7.25
N LYS A 106 20.53 -7.35 -6.29
CA LYS A 106 19.30 -8.08 -6.56
C LYS A 106 18.29 -7.26 -7.37
N ILE A 107 18.22 -5.96 -7.13
CA ILE A 107 17.41 -5.04 -7.93
C ILE A 107 17.95 -4.97 -9.37
N GLU A 108 19.27 -4.90 -9.55
CA GLU A 108 19.92 -4.94 -10.87
C GLU A 108 19.59 -6.24 -11.61
N GLU A 109 19.68 -7.39 -10.93
CA GLU A 109 19.26 -8.69 -11.48
C GLU A 109 17.78 -8.69 -11.93
N ILE A 110 16.87 -8.20 -11.08
CA ILE A 110 15.43 -8.13 -11.41
C ILE A 110 15.20 -7.22 -12.62
N VAL A 111 15.89 -6.08 -12.70
CA VAL A 111 15.79 -5.15 -13.83
C VAL A 111 16.29 -5.81 -15.11
N ASP A 112 17.45 -6.46 -15.07
CA ASP A 112 18.03 -7.16 -16.24
C ASP A 112 17.13 -8.28 -16.74
N GLU A 113 16.52 -9.05 -15.83
CA GLU A 113 15.54 -10.08 -16.17
C GLU A 113 14.31 -9.49 -16.87
N LEU A 114 13.72 -8.43 -16.30
CA LEU A 114 12.56 -7.76 -16.90
C LEU A 114 12.91 -7.19 -18.28
N LEU A 115 14.05 -6.54 -18.44
CA LEU A 115 14.49 -6.02 -19.73
C LEU A 115 14.72 -7.16 -20.75
N THR A 116 15.29 -8.29 -20.32
CA THR A 116 15.47 -9.47 -21.17
C THR A 116 14.13 -10.04 -21.63
N GLU A 117 13.15 -10.16 -20.73
CA GLU A 117 11.78 -10.59 -21.04
C GLU A 117 11.16 -9.68 -22.13
N LEU A 118 11.32 -8.35 -22.01
CA LEU A 118 10.82 -7.39 -23.00
C LEU A 118 11.47 -7.55 -24.38
N THR A 119 12.80 -7.70 -24.43
CA THR A 119 13.51 -7.85 -25.70
C THR A 119 13.14 -9.14 -26.43
N THR A 120 12.72 -10.17 -25.69
CA THR A 120 12.29 -11.47 -26.23
C THR A 120 10.84 -11.42 -26.74
N ALA A 121 9.98 -10.58 -26.14
CA ALA A 121 8.57 -10.47 -26.48
C ALA A 121 8.30 -9.81 -27.85
N GLY A 122 9.21 -8.94 -28.31
CA GLY A 122 9.14 -8.30 -29.62
C GLY A 122 9.44 -6.80 -29.60
N PRO A 123 9.25 -6.09 -30.72
CA PRO A 123 9.60 -4.66 -30.83
C PRO A 123 8.64 -3.72 -30.08
N THR A 124 7.49 -4.23 -29.63
CA THR A 124 6.44 -3.47 -28.95
C THR A 124 5.99 -4.19 -27.70
N PHE A 125 5.85 -3.45 -26.61
CA PHE A 125 5.38 -3.94 -25.32
C PHE A 125 4.65 -2.81 -24.57
N ASP A 126 3.89 -3.17 -23.54
CA ASP A 126 3.28 -2.20 -22.62
C ASP A 126 4.22 -1.97 -21.43
N LEU A 127 4.77 -0.76 -21.34
CA LEU A 127 5.70 -0.37 -20.28
C LEU A 127 5.11 -0.55 -18.87
N ILE A 128 3.80 -0.35 -18.70
CA ILE A 128 3.16 -0.46 -17.39
C ILE A 128 3.06 -1.93 -16.98
N SER A 129 2.33 -2.73 -17.75
CA SER A 129 2.06 -4.12 -17.39
C SER A 129 3.27 -5.04 -17.53
N ASN A 130 4.23 -4.71 -18.41
CA ASN A 130 5.39 -5.56 -18.65
C ASN A 130 6.67 -5.11 -17.91
N TYR A 131 6.71 -3.92 -17.29
CA TYR A 131 7.91 -3.44 -16.58
C TYR A 131 7.62 -2.68 -15.28
N ALA A 132 6.83 -1.60 -15.36
CA ALA A 132 6.63 -0.70 -14.23
C ALA A 132 5.82 -1.33 -13.09
N GLU A 133 4.86 -2.20 -13.40
CA GLU A 133 4.12 -2.97 -12.38
C GLU A 133 4.93 -4.14 -11.80
N PRO A 134 5.56 -5.03 -12.60
CA PRO A 134 6.32 -6.16 -12.05
C PRO A 134 7.50 -5.76 -11.16
N LEU A 135 8.25 -4.73 -11.53
CA LEU A 135 9.47 -4.33 -10.83
C LEU A 135 9.27 -4.10 -9.32
N PRO A 136 8.39 -3.20 -8.86
CA PRO A 136 8.17 -2.98 -7.42
C PRO A 136 7.59 -4.22 -6.72
N VAL A 137 6.78 -5.03 -7.40
CA VAL A 137 6.22 -6.27 -6.83
C VAL A 137 7.33 -7.27 -6.53
N ARG A 138 8.24 -7.52 -7.49
CA ARG A 138 9.40 -8.42 -7.32
C ARG A 138 10.32 -7.93 -6.19
N ILE A 139 10.56 -6.62 -6.10
CA ILE A 139 11.39 -6.04 -5.03
C ILE A 139 10.75 -6.23 -3.65
N ILE A 140 9.44 -6.01 -3.52
CA ILE A 140 8.72 -6.22 -2.25
C ILE A 140 8.69 -7.70 -1.88
N ALA A 141 8.49 -8.59 -2.85
CA ALA A 141 8.53 -10.04 -2.64
C ALA A 141 9.89 -10.48 -2.08
N GLU A 142 10.98 -10.01 -2.68
CA GLU A 142 12.35 -10.26 -2.19
C GLU A 142 12.54 -9.73 -0.75
N LEU A 143 12.11 -8.50 -0.47
CA LEU A 143 12.25 -7.91 0.86
C LEU A 143 11.48 -8.71 1.94
N LEU A 144 10.29 -9.20 1.60
CA LEU A 144 9.44 -10.00 2.49
C LEU A 144 9.89 -11.47 2.57
N GLY A 145 10.78 -11.93 1.68
CA GLY A 145 11.22 -13.32 1.65
C GLY A 145 10.22 -14.27 1.01
N PHE A 146 9.37 -13.76 0.12
CA PHE A 146 8.46 -14.58 -0.68
C PHE A 146 9.27 -15.40 -1.70
N PRO A 147 8.97 -16.69 -1.87
CA PRO A 147 9.54 -17.46 -2.97
C PRO A 147 9.17 -16.84 -4.32
N ARG A 148 10.11 -16.80 -5.26
CA ARG A 148 9.88 -16.27 -6.62
C ARG A 148 8.67 -16.92 -7.32
N SER A 149 8.42 -18.21 -7.08
CA SER A 149 7.26 -18.91 -7.64
C SER A 149 5.92 -18.39 -7.12
N GLU A 150 5.90 -17.66 -6.00
CA GLU A 150 4.71 -17.22 -5.28
C GLU A 150 4.56 -15.68 -5.26
N GLU A 151 5.50 -14.93 -5.84
CA GLU A 151 5.45 -13.46 -5.93
C GLU A 151 4.16 -12.96 -6.60
N HIS A 152 3.63 -13.75 -7.54
CA HIS A 152 2.41 -13.45 -8.29
C HIS A 152 1.15 -13.33 -7.42
N LEU A 153 1.18 -13.87 -6.20
CA LEU A 153 0.06 -13.82 -5.25
C LEU A 153 -0.09 -12.42 -4.60
N LEU A 154 1.01 -11.68 -4.45
CA LEU A 154 1.03 -10.39 -3.72
C LEU A 154 0.13 -9.33 -4.37
N ARG A 155 0.20 -9.19 -5.69
CA ARG A 155 -0.51 -8.12 -6.41
C ARG A 155 -2.03 -8.28 -6.33
N PRO A 156 -2.64 -9.45 -6.64
CA PRO A 156 -4.08 -9.65 -6.47
C PRO A 156 -4.57 -9.37 -5.06
N TRP A 157 -3.87 -9.84 -4.03
CA TRP A 157 -4.26 -9.57 -2.64
C TRP A 157 -4.19 -8.09 -2.30
N SER A 158 -3.09 -7.43 -2.66
CA SER A 158 -2.90 -5.99 -2.45
C SER A 158 -4.00 -5.18 -3.15
N GLN A 159 -4.26 -5.44 -4.43
CA GLN A 159 -5.30 -4.71 -5.18
C GLN A 159 -6.69 -4.92 -4.59
N ALA A 160 -7.05 -6.15 -4.18
CA ALA A 160 -8.35 -6.43 -3.58
C ALA A 160 -8.53 -5.68 -2.25
N ILE A 161 -7.50 -5.66 -1.40
CA ILE A 161 -7.53 -4.95 -0.11
C ILE A 161 -7.57 -3.42 -0.33
N VAL A 162 -6.72 -2.87 -1.22
CA VAL A 162 -6.58 -1.41 -1.40
C VAL A 162 -7.81 -0.79 -2.06
N LYS A 163 -8.55 -1.52 -2.89
CA LYS A 163 -9.83 -1.05 -3.45
C LYS A 163 -10.88 -0.72 -2.38
N MET A 164 -10.72 -1.19 -1.15
CA MET A 164 -11.60 -0.82 -0.04
C MET A 164 -11.41 0.63 0.45
N TYR A 165 -10.36 1.33 -0.01
CA TYR A 165 -10.17 2.76 0.22
C TYR A 165 -10.85 3.64 -0.83
N GLU A 166 -11.37 3.06 -1.91
CA GLU A 166 -12.17 3.80 -2.89
C GLU A 166 -13.52 4.23 -2.31
N ILE A 167 -14.10 5.28 -2.88
CA ILE A 167 -15.38 5.82 -2.41
C ILE A 167 -16.50 4.83 -2.79
N SER A 168 -17.14 4.25 -1.77
CA SER A 168 -18.30 3.35 -1.91
C SER A 168 -17.98 2.06 -2.70
N PRO A 169 -17.13 1.15 -2.18
CA PRO A 169 -16.79 -0.09 -2.86
C PRO A 169 -18.01 -0.99 -3.05
N SER A 170 -18.14 -1.61 -4.23
CA SER A 170 -19.23 -2.53 -4.54
C SER A 170 -19.18 -3.80 -3.68
N GLU A 171 -20.30 -4.51 -3.54
CA GLU A 171 -20.35 -5.77 -2.78
C GLU A 171 -19.34 -6.81 -3.31
N ALA A 172 -19.13 -6.87 -4.63
CA ALA A 172 -18.12 -7.75 -5.22
C ALA A 172 -16.69 -7.37 -4.77
N VAL A 173 -16.37 -6.07 -4.72
CA VAL A 173 -15.08 -5.58 -4.19
C VAL A 173 -14.93 -5.94 -2.72
N GLN A 174 -16.00 -5.81 -1.94
CA GLN A 174 -16.01 -6.17 -0.52
C GLN A 174 -15.76 -7.67 -0.30
N GLN A 175 -16.35 -8.53 -1.12
CA GLN A 175 -16.13 -9.99 -1.07
C GLN A 175 -14.68 -10.36 -1.41
N GLU A 176 -14.13 -9.80 -2.48
CA GLU A 176 -12.74 -10.04 -2.86
C GLU A 176 -11.75 -9.54 -1.81
N ALA A 177 -12.01 -8.39 -1.19
CA ALA A 177 -11.17 -7.85 -0.12
C ALA A 177 -11.15 -8.75 1.11
N ARG A 178 -12.31 -9.29 1.53
CA ARG A 178 -12.41 -10.23 2.65
C ARG A 178 -11.63 -11.51 2.37
N LYS A 179 -11.79 -12.07 1.16
CA LYS A 179 -11.07 -13.27 0.73
C LYS A 179 -9.55 -13.03 0.69
N ALA A 180 -9.11 -11.95 0.05
CA ALA A 180 -7.71 -11.57 -0.04
C ALA A 180 -7.08 -11.33 1.34
N ALA A 181 -7.79 -10.67 2.25
CA ALA A 181 -7.34 -10.47 3.63
C ALA A 181 -7.11 -11.81 4.36
N ALA A 182 -8.03 -12.77 4.21
CA ALA A 182 -7.90 -14.09 4.80
C ALA A 182 -6.71 -14.88 4.21
N GLU A 183 -6.61 -14.94 2.89
CA GLU A 183 -5.53 -15.67 2.20
C GLU A 183 -4.16 -15.07 2.50
N PHE A 184 -4.02 -13.74 2.40
CA PHE A 184 -2.76 -13.05 2.69
C PHE A 184 -2.33 -13.20 4.15
N SER A 185 -3.28 -13.04 5.10
CA SER A 185 -2.99 -13.21 6.53
C SER A 185 -2.51 -14.63 6.84
N GLN A 186 -3.19 -15.64 6.29
CA GLN A 186 -2.80 -17.04 6.46
C GLN A 186 -1.42 -17.31 5.87
N TYR A 187 -1.16 -16.83 4.65
CA TYR A 187 0.12 -17.01 3.98
C TYR A 187 1.29 -16.40 4.77
N VAL A 188 1.15 -15.15 5.23
CA VAL A 188 2.19 -14.47 6.01
C VAL A 188 2.41 -15.16 7.36
N HIS A 189 1.35 -15.67 7.99
CA HIS A 189 1.45 -16.46 9.20
C HIS A 189 2.27 -17.74 8.97
N ASP A 190 2.01 -18.47 7.88
CA ASP A 190 2.73 -19.71 7.58
C ASP A 190 4.19 -19.44 7.21
N LEU A 191 4.46 -18.35 6.47
CA LEU A 191 5.81 -17.89 6.17
C LEU A 191 6.57 -17.52 7.46
N MET A 192 5.91 -16.85 8.41
CA MET A 192 6.48 -16.55 9.73
C MET A 192 6.80 -17.82 10.52
N LEU A 193 5.93 -18.83 10.52
CA LEU A 193 6.20 -20.12 11.17
C LEU A 193 7.41 -20.84 10.54
N ALA A 194 7.54 -20.78 9.22
CA ALA A 194 8.70 -21.32 8.51
C ALA A 194 9.99 -20.60 8.92
N ARG A 195 9.98 -19.25 8.98
CA ARG A 195 11.14 -18.44 9.40
C ARG A 195 11.50 -18.60 10.87
N LYS A 196 10.52 -18.87 11.73
CA LYS A 196 10.79 -19.20 13.14
C LYS A 196 11.63 -20.48 13.28
N SER A 197 11.47 -21.43 12.34
CA SER A 197 12.22 -22.70 12.34
C SER A 197 13.54 -22.58 11.57
N ASN A 198 13.59 -21.76 10.52
CA ASN A 198 14.76 -21.52 9.69
C ASN A 198 14.83 -20.03 9.28
N PRO A 199 15.43 -19.16 10.12
CA PRO A 199 15.44 -17.73 9.85
C PRO A 199 16.33 -17.40 8.65
N GLY A 200 15.84 -16.50 7.80
CA GLY A 200 16.56 -15.95 6.67
C GLY A 200 17.11 -14.56 6.96
N SER A 201 17.41 -13.82 5.89
CA SER A 201 17.79 -12.40 5.98
C SER A 201 16.64 -11.44 5.66
N ASP A 202 15.46 -11.94 5.29
CA ASP A 202 14.28 -11.16 4.92
C ASP A 202 13.61 -10.47 6.13
N LEU A 203 12.64 -9.60 5.86
CA LEU A 203 11.94 -8.81 6.88
C LEU A 203 11.07 -9.66 7.83
N ILE A 204 10.63 -10.85 7.42
CA ILE A 204 9.77 -11.73 8.24
C ILE A 204 10.59 -12.55 9.25
N SER A 205 11.89 -12.72 9.00
CA SER A 205 12.85 -13.47 9.82
C SER A 205 13.26 -12.80 11.13
#